data_AF-A0A2H9SRT0-F1
#
_entry.id   AF-A0A2H9SRT0-F1
#
_cell.length_a   1.000
_cell.length_b   1.000
_cell.length_c   1.000
_cell.angle_alpha   90.00
_cell.angle_beta   90.00
_cell.angle_gamma   90.00
#
_symmetry.space_group_name_H-M   'P 1'
#
loop_
_entity.id
_entity.type
_entity.pdbx_description
1 polymer ?
#
loop_
_entity_poly.entity_id
_entity_poly.type
_entity_poly.pdbx_seq_one_letter_code
_entity_poly.pdbx_strand_id
1 'polypeptide(L)'
;MSAVMQEVHSSEALSNQVINAVKGYLSAVGSKDANLNLYQLIIEEVEAPLFRSVMELTRYNQSKAARVLGVSRGTLRTKLKRYFDDEFIGTRDF
;
A
#
# COMPACT_ATOMS: atom_id res chain seq x y z
N MET A 1 7.75 -34.57 12.57
CA MET A 1 6.62 -33.62 12.45
C MET A 1 7.07 -32.29 13.05
N SER A 2 7.63 -31.38 12.24
CA SER A 2 8.03 -30.04 12.67
C SER A 2 8.26 -29.20 11.43
N ALA A 3 7.23 -28.47 11.01
CA ALA A 3 7.32 -27.45 9.97
C ALA A 3 6.15 -26.45 10.07
N VAL A 4 5.69 -26.14 11.29
CA VAL A 4 4.59 -25.19 11.53
C VAL A 4 5.02 -24.18 12.59
N MET A 5 6.14 -23.46 12.39
CA MET A 5 6.56 -22.36 13.26
C MET A 5 7.31 -21.22 12.54
N GLN A 6 7.10 -20.98 11.25
CA GLN A 6 7.74 -19.86 10.53
C GLN A 6 6.75 -19.10 9.62
N GLU A 7 5.76 -18.40 10.19
CA GLU A 7 5.01 -17.38 9.40
C GLU A 7 4.66 -16.09 10.16
N VAL A 8 5.01 -15.91 11.44
CA VAL A 8 4.53 -14.76 12.25
C VAL A 8 5.54 -13.62 12.41
N HIS A 9 6.81 -13.78 12.00
CA HIS A 9 7.84 -12.74 12.21
C HIS A 9 7.78 -11.53 11.26
N SER A 10 6.99 -11.56 10.19
CA SER A 10 6.95 -10.45 9.21
C SER A 10 6.10 -9.26 9.68
N SER A 11 5.02 -9.52 10.42
CA SER A 11 4.08 -8.48 10.87
C SER A 11 4.72 -7.54 11.90
N GLU A 12 5.42 -8.10 12.90
CA GLU A 12 6.19 -7.31 13.87
C GLU A 12 7.33 -6.54 13.18
N ALA A 13 7.99 -7.13 12.18
CA ALA A 13 9.06 -6.47 11.45
C ALA A 13 8.54 -5.24 10.66
N LEU A 14 7.43 -5.36 9.93
CA LEU A 14 6.84 -4.24 9.19
C LEU A 14 6.32 -3.16 10.14
N SER A 15 5.65 -3.54 11.23
CA SER A 15 5.19 -2.60 12.24
C SER A 15 6.34 -1.78 12.82
N ASN A 16 7.46 -2.44 13.15
CA ASN A 16 8.66 -1.77 13.65
C ASN A 16 9.28 -0.82 12.60
N GLN A 17 9.29 -1.20 11.32
CA GLN A 17 9.75 -0.32 10.24
C GLN A 17 8.88 0.94 10.13
N VAL A 18 7.55 0.79 10.17
CA VAL A 18 6.61 1.92 10.14
C VAL A 18 6.81 2.83 11.36
N ILE A 19 6.94 2.27 12.56
CA ILE A 19 7.20 3.04 13.79
C ILE A 19 8.48 3.87 13.64
N ASN A 20 9.55 3.28 13.14
CA ASN A 20 10.83 3.97 12.96
C ASN A 20 10.75 5.08 11.91
N ALA A 21 10.08 4.82 10.78
CA ALA A 21 9.86 5.82 9.73
C ALA A 21 9.04 7.01 10.24
N VAL A 22 7.93 6.75 10.93
CA VAL A 22 7.06 7.80 11.50
C VAL A 22 7.81 8.63 12.55
N LYS A 23 8.56 7.98 13.46
CA LYS A 23 9.37 8.69 14.46
C LYS A 23 10.44 9.57 13.81
N GLY A 24 11.11 9.06 12.77
CA GLY A 24 12.11 9.83 12.01
C GLY A 24 11.50 11.03 11.29
N TYR A 25 10.31 10.88 10.72
CA TYR A 25 9.62 11.99 10.07
C TYR A 25 9.18 13.07 11.08
N LEU A 26 8.60 12.64 12.21
CA LEU A 26 8.19 13.55 13.28
C LEU A 26 9.38 14.30 13.92
N SER A 27 10.56 13.67 14.03
CA SER A 27 11.75 14.35 14.53
C SER A 27 12.34 15.34 13.52
N ALA A 28 12.25 15.05 12.22
CA ALA A 28 12.77 15.90 11.15
C ALA A 28 11.93 17.18 10.92
N VAL A 29 10.61 17.07 11.02
CA VAL A 29 9.68 18.18 10.75
C VAL A 29 9.69 19.22 11.89
N GLY A 30 10.07 18.82 13.11
CA GLY A 30 10.05 19.69 14.28
C GLY A 30 8.63 20.03 14.74
N SER A 31 8.46 20.40 16.00
CA SER A 31 7.16 20.57 16.66
C SER A 31 6.29 21.73 16.17
N LYS A 32 6.61 22.35 15.02
CA LYS A 32 6.04 23.66 14.61
C LYS A 32 4.96 23.58 13.52
N ASP A 33 4.87 22.48 12.77
CA ASP A 33 3.86 22.36 11.71
C ASP A 33 2.70 21.44 12.11
N ALA A 34 1.67 22.04 12.70
CA ALA A 34 0.45 21.34 13.13
C ALA A 34 -0.45 20.83 11.96
N ASN A 35 -0.10 21.14 10.70
CA ASN A 35 -0.91 20.84 9.51
C ASN A 35 -0.34 19.73 8.60
N LEU A 36 0.50 18.84 9.15
CA LEU A 36 1.30 17.89 8.36
C LEU A 36 0.51 16.79 7.63
N ASN A 37 -0.80 16.63 7.91
CA ASN A 37 -1.66 15.53 7.43
C ASN A 37 -0.92 14.17 7.35
N LEU A 38 -0.26 13.80 8.44
CA LEU A 38 0.64 12.65 8.51
C LEU A 38 -0.06 11.33 8.12
N TYR A 39 -1.33 11.18 8.47
CA TYR A 39 -2.11 10.01 8.09
C TYR A 39 -2.14 9.83 6.57
N GLN A 40 -2.44 10.90 5.83
CA GLN A 40 -2.52 10.82 4.37
C GLN A 40 -1.17 10.46 3.77
N LEU A 41 -0.09 11.10 4.23
CA LEU A 41 1.27 10.83 3.77
C LEU A 41 1.64 9.33 3.92
N ILE A 42 1.44 8.77 5.12
CA ILE A 42 1.80 7.38 5.40
C ILE A 42 0.94 6.40 4.60
N ILE A 43 -0.37 6.67 4.48
CA ILE A 43 -1.26 5.80 3.72
C ILE A 43 -0.87 5.78 2.23
N GLU A 44 -0.51 6.92 1.65
CA GLU A 44 -0.09 6.99 0.25
C GLU A 44 1.23 6.22 0.01
N GLU A 45 2.18 6.34 0.93
CA GLU A 45 3.47 5.66 0.85
C GLU A 45 3.34 4.13 0.96
N VAL A 46 2.31 3.63 1.65
CA VAL A 46 2.09 2.19 1.84
C VAL A 46 1.16 1.61 0.79
N GLU A 47 0.05 2.28 0.48
CA GLU A 47 -0.97 1.74 -0.44
C GLU A 47 -0.46 1.63 -1.87
N ALA A 48 0.30 2.60 -2.37
CA ALA A 48 0.82 2.57 -3.73
C ALA A 48 1.72 1.32 -3.98
N PRO A 49 2.82 1.07 -3.22
CA PRO A 49 3.65 -0.10 -3.45
C PRO A 49 2.90 -1.42 -3.20
N LEU A 50 1.95 -1.46 -2.25
CA LEU A 50 1.07 -2.61 -2.05
C LEU A 50 0.27 -2.93 -3.33
N PHE A 51 -0.40 -1.93 -3.90
CA PHE A 51 -1.20 -2.14 -5.11
C PHE A 51 -0.36 -2.51 -6.32
N ARG A 52 0.79 -1.87 -6.53
CA ARG A 52 1.72 -2.23 -7.61
C ARG A 52 2.17 -3.68 -7.50
N SER A 53 2.64 -4.09 -6.32
CA SER A 53 3.12 -5.45 -6.06
C SER A 53 2.04 -6.50 -6.35
N VAL A 54 0.79 -6.25 -5.94
CA VAL A 54 -0.31 -7.19 -6.20
C VAL A 54 -0.75 -7.17 -7.67
N MET A 55 -0.71 -6.01 -8.34
CA MET A 55 -0.98 -5.94 -9.77
C MET A 55 0.04 -6.75 -10.57
N GLU A 56 1.33 -6.63 -10.26
CA GLU A 56 2.40 -7.43 -10.86
C GLU A 56 2.22 -8.93 -10.57
N LEU A 57 1.99 -9.30 -9.30
CA LEU A 57 1.72 -10.69 -8.88
C LEU A 57 0.57 -11.32 -9.68
N THR A 58 -0.46 -10.54 -9.96
CA THR A 58 -1.66 -11.00 -10.65
C THR A 58 -1.61 -10.81 -12.17
N ARG A 59 -0.44 -10.47 -12.73
CA ARG A 59 -0.24 -10.17 -14.16
C ARG A 59 -1.24 -9.15 -14.68
N TYR A 60 -1.43 -8.08 -13.91
CA TYR A 60 -2.31 -6.95 -14.17
C TYR A 60 -3.80 -7.30 -14.28
N ASN A 61 -4.22 -8.45 -13.74
CA ASN A 61 -5.63 -8.81 -13.68
C ASN A 61 -6.31 -8.18 -12.45
N GLN A 62 -6.97 -7.03 -12.66
CA GLN A 62 -7.64 -6.29 -11.58
C GLN A 62 -8.64 -7.12 -10.76
N SER A 63 -9.38 -8.05 -11.39
CA SER A 63 -10.34 -8.90 -10.66
C SER A 63 -9.66 -9.94 -9.77
N LYS A 64 -8.47 -10.42 -10.15
CA LYS A 64 -7.64 -11.26 -9.28
C LYS A 64 -7.00 -10.41 -8.18
N ALA A 65 -6.44 -9.25 -8.52
CA ALA A 65 -5.84 -8.33 -7.56
C ALA A 65 -6.82 -7.91 -6.46
N ALA A 66 -8.04 -7.53 -6.83
CA ALA A 66 -9.08 -7.15 -5.88
C ALA A 66 -9.42 -8.27 -4.88
N ARG A 67 -9.45 -9.53 -5.35
CA ARG A 67 -9.65 -10.69 -4.48
C ARG A 67 -8.46 -10.93 -3.55
N VAL A 68 -7.23 -10.78 -4.03
CA VAL A 68 -6.01 -10.92 -3.21
C VAL A 68 -5.97 -9.83 -2.13
N LEU A 69 -6.32 -8.59 -2.48
CA LEU A 69 -6.34 -7.45 -1.57
C LEU A 69 -7.54 -7.45 -0.61
N GLY A 70 -8.56 -8.27 -0.87
CA GLY A 70 -9.79 -8.29 -0.08
C GLY A 70 -10.66 -7.03 -0.23
N VAL A 71 -10.56 -6.32 -1.36
CA VAL A 71 -11.34 -5.10 -1.65
C VAL A 71 -12.26 -5.32 -2.85
N SER A 72 -13.29 -4.47 -2.98
CA SER A 72 -14.11 -4.49 -4.19
C SER A 72 -13.29 -4.05 -5.42
N ARG A 73 -13.63 -4.58 -6.60
CA ARG A 73 -13.00 -4.13 -7.86
C ARG A 73 -13.18 -2.63 -8.09
N GLY A 74 -14.32 -2.06 -7.71
CA GLY A 74 -14.59 -0.62 -7.81
C GLY A 74 -13.60 0.18 -6.97
N THR A 75 -13.41 -0.22 -5.71
CA THR A 75 -12.43 0.38 -4.79
C THR A 75 -11.02 0.29 -5.35
N LEU A 76 -10.60 -0.90 -5.80
CA LEU A 76 -9.28 -1.08 -6.41
C LEU A 76 -9.08 -0.15 -7.61
N ARG A 77 -10.05 -0.06 -8.52
CA ARG A 77 -9.96 0.81 -9.69
C ARG A 77 -9.79 2.29 -9.32
N THR A 78 -10.58 2.79 -8.35
CA THR A 78 -10.44 4.17 -7.87
C THR A 78 -9.07 4.43 -7.26
N LYS A 79 -8.55 3.49 -6.48
CA LYS A 79 -7.22 3.58 -5.87
C LYS A 79 -6.11 3.53 -6.93
N LEU A 80 -6.21 2.62 -7.90
CA LEU A 80 -5.25 2.55 -9.02
C LEU A 80 -5.23 3.85 -9.84
N LYS A 81 -6.41 4.45 -10.12
CA LYS A 81 -6.49 5.75 -10.81
C LYS A 81 -5.78 6.85 -10.03
N ARG A 82 -5.96 6.87 -8.71
CA ARG A 82 -5.37 7.87 -7.82
C ARG A 82 -3.84 7.81 -7.80
N TYR A 83 -3.27 6.60 -7.78
CA TYR A 83 -1.83 6.40 -7.58
C TYR A 83 -1.03 6.25 -8.87
N PHE A 84 -1.67 5.81 -9.96
CA PHE A 84 -0.97 5.40 -11.19
C PHE A 84 -1.66 5.91 -12.47
N ASP A 85 -2.58 6.86 -12.35
CA ASP A 85 -3.38 7.37 -13.46
C ASP A 85 -3.98 6.22 -14.30
N ASP A 86 -3.65 6.15 -15.59
CA ASP A 86 -4.21 5.16 -16.51
C ASP A 86 -3.36 3.89 -16.69
N GLU A 87 -2.19 3.80 -16.02
CA GLU A 87 -1.23 2.67 -16.17
C GLU A 87 -1.93 1.31 -16.06
N PHE A 88 -2.86 1.19 -15.11
CA PHE A 88 -3.52 -0.06 -14.80
C PHE A 88 -4.98 -0.14 -15.25
N ILE A 89 -5.56 0.93 -15.78
CA ILE A 89 -7.01 1.02 -16.01
C ILE A 89 -7.39 0.58 -17.42
N GLY A 90 -6.42 0.52 -18.34
CA GLY A 90 -6.66 0.20 -19.74
C GLY A 90 -7.51 1.29 -20.36
N THR A 91 -6.88 2.21 -21.10
CA THR A 91 -7.64 3.12 -21.95
C THR A 91 -8.36 2.26 -22.98
N ARG A 92 -9.69 2.17 -22.87
CA ARG A 92 -10.49 1.87 -24.05
C ARG A 92 -10.38 3.11 -24.91
N ASP A 93 -9.35 3.15 -25.75
CA ASP A 93 -9.34 4.07 -26.88
C ASP A 93 -10.58 3.71 -27.71
N PHE A 94 -11.50 4.67 -27.80
CA PHE A 94 -12.69 4.57 -28.63
C PHE A 94 -12.33 4.79 -30.09
#